data_AF-A0A5C4NEW1-F1
#
_entry.id   AF-A0A5C4NEW1-F1
#
_cell.length_a   1.000
_cell.length_b   1.000
_cell.length_c   1.000
_cell.angle_alpha   90.00
_cell.angle_beta   90.00
_cell.angle_gamma   90.00
#
_symmetry.space_group_name_H-M   'P 1'
#
loop_
_entity.id
_entity.type
_entity.pdbx_description
1 polymer ?
#
loop_
_entity_poly.entity_id
_entity_poly.type
_entity_poly.pdbx_seq_one_letter_code
_entity_poly.pdbx_strand_id
1 'polypeptide(L)' 'TRHQAVNLRAGIRVQGAAHVQNVNAYHSRLRQWMGPFHGVATRYLPNYLGWRWILDARRIRSPETLLKATLGAFPHLTVT' A
#
# COMPACT_ATOMS: atom_id res chain seq x y z
N THR A 1 -13.48 8.08 -10.94
CA THR A 1 -13.44 6.90 -10.03
C THR A 1 -14.85 6.38 -9.85
N ARG A 2 -15.09 5.09 -10.13
CA ARG A 2 -16.41 4.47 -9.95
C ARG A 2 -16.47 3.94 -8.52
N HIS A 3 -17.17 4.65 -7.63
CA HIS A 3 -17.43 4.16 -6.28
C HIS A 3 -18.59 3.16 -6.35
N GLN A 4 -18.38 1.95 -5.81
CA GLN A 4 -19.39 0.90 -5.80
C GLN A 4 -19.67 0.50 -4.35
N ALA A 5 -20.94 0.57 -3.95
CA ALA A 5 -21.37 0.19 -2.61
C ALA A 5 -21.79 -1.28 -2.58
N VAL A 6 -21.31 -2.02 -1.58
CA VAL A 6 -21.68 -3.41 -1.33
C VAL A 6 -22.64 -3.45 -0.14
N ASN A 7 -23.84 -4.02 -0.33
CA ASN A 7 -24.83 -4.14 0.74
C ASN A 7 -24.52 -5.32 1.67
N LEU A 8 -23.80 -5.03 2.76
CA LEU A 8 -23.45 -6.03 3.77
C LEU A 8 -24.65 -6.55 4.56
N ARG A 9 -25.70 -5.74 4.74
CA ARG A 9 -26.91 -6.14 5.48
C ARG A 9 -27.71 -7.21 4.73
N ALA A 10 -27.67 -7.16 3.40
CA ALA A 10 -28.22 -8.20 2.54
C ALA A 10 -27.32 -9.45 2.43
N GLY A 11 -26.22 -9.53 3.20
CA GLY A 11 -25.28 -10.65 3.17
C GLY A 11 -24.31 -10.64 1.98
N ILE A 12 -24.40 -9.66 1.09
CA ILE A 12 -23.53 -9.55 -0.08
C ILE A 12 -22.14 -9.12 0.38
N ARG A 13 -21.12 -9.95 0.13
CA ARG A 13 -19.72 -9.70 0.51
C ARG A 13 -18.78 -9.52 -0.69
N VAL A 14 -19.29 -9.77 -1.89
CA VAL A 14 -18.54 -9.80 -3.15
C VAL A 14 -19.26 -8.95 -4.19
N GLN A 15 -18.52 -8.12 -4.92
CA GLN A 15 -19.00 -7.40 -6.09
C GLN A 15 -17.90 -7.40 -7.15
N GLY A 16 -18.07 -8.20 -8.20
CA GLY A 16 -17.01 -8.46 -9.18
C GLY A 16 -15.77 -9.05 -8.50
N ALA A 17 -14.58 -8.51 -8.79
CA ALA A 17 -13.32 -8.92 -8.17
C ALA A 17 -13.11 -8.38 -6.74
N ALA A 18 -14.00 -7.51 -6.25
CA ALA A 18 -13.85 -6.88 -4.94
C ALA A 18 -14.56 -7.71 -3.86
N HIS A 19 -13.79 -8.18 -2.87
CA HIS A 19 -14.30 -8.85 -1.68
C HIS A 19 -14.13 -7.92 -0.47
N VAL A 20 -15.21 -7.55 0.23
CA VAL A 20 -15.16 -6.55 1.33
C VAL A 20 -14.17 -6.94 2.42
N GLN A 21 -14.05 -8.24 2.74
CA GLN A 21 -13.07 -8.67 3.74
C GLN A 21 -11.62 -8.44 3.28
N ASN A 22 -11.34 -8.57 1.98
CA ASN A 22 -9.99 -8.31 1.45
C ASN A 22 -9.66 -6.81 1.52
N VAL A 23 -10.65 -5.96 1.20
CA VAL A 23 -10.53 -4.51 1.35
C VAL A 23 -10.30 -4.12 2.82
N ASN A 24 -11.09 -4.68 3.74
CA ASN A 24 -10.93 -4.43 5.18
C ASN A 24 -9.58 -4.91 5.70
N ALA A 25 -9.13 -6.09 5.27
CA ALA A 25 -7.83 -6.63 5.64
C ALA A 25 -6.68 -5.74 5.13
N TYR A 26 -6.77 -5.26 3.88
CA TYR A 26 -5.80 -4.32 3.33
C TYR A 26 -5.78 -3.01 4.12
N HIS A 27 -6.94 -2.42 4.38
CA HIS A 27 -7.05 -1.17 5.14
C HIS A 27 -6.51 -1.32 6.57
N SER A 28 -6.76 -2.46 7.23
CA SER A 28 -6.20 -2.76 8.56
C SER A 28 -4.68 -2.82 8.55
N ARG A 29 -4.08 -3.54 7.58
CA ARG A 29 -2.61 -3.61 7.41
C ARG A 29 -2.00 -2.25 7.16
N LEU A 30 -2.65 -1.42 6.33
CA LEU A 30 -2.21 -0.07 6.05
C LEU A 30 -2.22 0.80 7.32
N ARG A 31 -3.30 0.76 8.11
CA ARG A 31 -3.38 1.48 9.40
C ARG A 31 -2.31 1.04 10.39
N GLN A 32 -2.10 -0.27 10.54
CA GLN A 32 -1.06 -0.80 11.43
C GLN A 32 0.33 -0.33 10.99
N TRP A 33 0.63 -0.38 9.70
CA TRP A 33 1.90 0.12 9.17
C TRP A 33 2.09 1.62 9.37
N MET A 34 1.01 2.40 9.31
CA MET A 34 1.07 3.83 9.56
C MET A 34 1.24 4.20 11.04
N GLY A 35 0.95 3.28 11.97
CA GLY A 35 0.97 3.51 13.42
C GLY A 35 2.24 4.19 13.94
N PRO A 36 3.46 3.74 13.57
CA PRO A 36 4.71 4.34 14.03
C PRO A 36 4.94 5.79 13.59
N PHE A 37 4.26 6.26 12.54
CA PHE A 37 4.45 7.62 12.04
C PHE A 37 3.56 8.65 12.73
N HIS A 38 2.61 8.23 13.57
CA HIS A 38 1.67 9.11 14.30
C HIS A 38 0.92 10.13 13.40
N GLY A 39 0.80 9.83 12.10
CA GLY A 39 0.24 10.72 11.09
C GLY A 39 1.32 11.37 10.22
N VAL A 40 1.03 11.49 8.93
CA VAL A 40 1.91 12.12 7.95
C VAL A 40 1.15 13.24 7.27
N ALA A 41 1.84 14.31 6.87
CA ALA A 41 1.21 15.35 6.06
C ALA A 41 0.71 14.73 4.74
N THR A 42 -0.55 15.00 4.38
CA THR A 42 -1.21 14.39 3.21
C THR A 42 -0.41 14.56 1.92
N ARG A 43 0.34 15.66 1.78
CA ARG A 43 1.25 15.91 0.65
C ARG A 43 2.32 14.84 0.45
N TYR A 44 2.72 14.14 1.52
CA TYR A 44 3.70 13.06 1.46
C TYR A 44 3.07 11.67 1.40
N LEU A 45 1.75 11.55 1.56
CA LEU A 45 1.05 10.26 1.55
C LEU A 45 1.38 9.41 0.30
N PRO A 46 1.48 9.97 -0.93
CA PRO A 46 1.88 9.19 -2.10
C PRO A 46 3.25 8.50 -1.95
N ASN A 47 4.23 9.17 -1.32
CA ASN A 47 5.56 8.61 -1.09
C ASN A 47 5.51 7.42 -0.14
N TYR A 48 4.79 7.57 0.98
CA TYR A 48 4.64 6.50 1.97
C TYR A 48 3.92 5.28 1.39
N LEU A 49 2.87 5.49 0.60
CA LEU A 49 2.17 4.39 -0.09
C LEU A 49 3.08 3.68 -1.10
N GLY A 50 3.91 4.44 -1.83
CA GLY A 50 4.93 3.89 -2.72
C GLY A 50 5.95 3.02 -1.98
N TRP A 51 6.50 3.51 -0.86
CA TRP A 51 7.45 2.75 -0.05
C TRP A 51 6.83 1.48 0.52
N ARG A 52 5.58 1.57 1.01
CA ARG A 52 4.85 0.39 1.49
C ARG A 52 4.70 -0.66 0.40
N TRP A 53 4.35 -0.25 -0.83
CA TRP A 53 4.19 -1.17 -1.95
C TRP A 53 5.48 -1.90 -2.31
N ILE A 54 6.61 -1.20 -2.31
CA ILE A 54 7.93 -1.79 -2.60
C ILE A 54 8.33 -2.78 -1.49
N LEU A 55 8.06 -2.44 -0.22
CA LEU A 55 8.30 -3.31 0.92
C LEU A 55 7.41 -4.56 0.89
N ASP A 56 6.10 -4.41 0.62
CA ASP A 56 5.16 -5.54 0.51
C ASP A 56 5.54 -6.48 -0.65
N ALA A 57 6.06 -5.93 -1.76
CA ALA A 57 6.56 -6.70 -2.89
C ALA A 57 7.89 -7.43 -2.60
N ARG A 58 8.48 -7.26 -1.40
CA ARG A 58 9.80 -7.77 -1.01
C ARG A 58 10.91 -7.41 -2.00
N ARG A 59 10.74 -6.29 -2.72
CA ARG A 59 11.70 -5.80 -3.73
C ARG A 59 12.93 -5.15 -3.11
N ILE A 60 12.86 -4.84 -1.81
CA ILE A 60 13.95 -4.28 -1.03
C ILE A 60 14.27 -5.26 0.08
N ARG A 61 15.55 -5.64 0.18
CA ARG A 61 16.06 -6.60 1.16
C ARG A 61 16.82 -5.95 2.31
N SER A 62 17.11 -4.65 2.23
CA SER A 62 17.84 -3.91 3.28
C SER A 62 17.42 -2.44 3.38
N PRO A 63 17.61 -1.81 4.55
CA PRO A 63 17.37 -0.36 4.74
C PRO A 63 18.19 0.51 3.79
N GLU A 64 19.44 0.15 3.45
CA GLU A 64 20.26 0.97 2.52
C GLU A 64 19.68 0.94 1.10
N THR A 65 19.12 -0.20 0.69
CA THR A 65 18.46 -0.36 -0.61
C THR A 65 17.20 0.51 -0.67
N LEU A 66 16.45 0.61 0.42
CA LEU A 66 15.29 1.52 0.52
C LEU A 66 15.74 2.96 0.40
N LEU A 67 16.72 3.38 1.19
CA LEU A 67 17.23 4.74 1.17
C LEU A 67 17.68 5.14 -0.25
N LYS A 68 18.47 4.29 -0.91
CA LYS A 68 18.88 4.50 -2.30
C LYS A 68 17.68 4.66 -3.24
N ALA A 69 16.69 3.76 -3.16
CA ALA A 69 15.49 3.83 -3.98
C ALA A 69 14.67 5.11 -3.73
N THR A 70 14.56 5.55 -2.47
CA THR A 70 13.86 6.80 -2.12
C THR A 70 14.56 8.06 -2.63
N LEU A 71 15.89 7.99 -2.82
CA LEU A 71 16.70 9.04 -3.44
C LEU A 71 16.72 8.95 -4.98
N GLY A 72 15.96 8.01 -5.57
CA GLY A 72 15.91 7.78 -7.02
C GLY A 72 16.94 6.77 -7.55
N ALA A 73 17.79 6.21 -6.68
CA ALA A 73 18.76 5.17 -7.04
C ALA A 73 18.15 3.78 -6.83
N PHE A 74 17.41 3.28 -7.83
CA PHE A 74 16.87 1.92 -7.80
C PHE A 74 17.97 0.90 -8.13
N PRO A 75 18.31 -0.03 -7.22
CA PRO A 75 19.20 -1.12 -7.59
C PRO A 75 18.50 -1.97 -8.65
N HIS A 76 19.18 -2.17 -9.79
CA HIS A 76 18.80 -3.00 -10.95
C HIS A 76 17.42 -2.73 -11.57
N LEU A 77 17.16 -1.50 -12.01
CA LEU A 77 16.30 -1.24 -13.18
C LEU A 77 17.09 -0.84 -14.43
N THR A 78 18.43 -0.86 -14.35
CA THR A 78 19.30 -0.85 -15.53
C THR A 78 19.36 -2.26 -16.10
N VAL A 79 18.33 -2.64 -16.84
CA VAL A 79 18.44 -3.69 -17.85
C VAL A 79 18.81 -2.96 -19.14
N THR A 80 20.01 -3.26 -19.66
CA THR A 80 20.47 -2.96 -21.02
C THR A 80 19.58 -3.59 -22.07
#